data_AF-A0A957Q441-F1
#
_entry.id   AF-A0A957Q441-F1
#
_cell.length_a   1.000
_cell.length_b   1.000
_cell.length_c   1.000
_cell.angle_alpha   90.00
_cell.angle_beta   90.00
_cell.angle_gamma   90.00
#
_symmetry.space_group_name_H-M   'P 1'
#
loop_
_entity.id
_entity.type
_entity.pdbx_description
1 polymer ?
#
loop_
_entity_poly.entity_id
_entity_poly.type
_entity_poly.pdbx_seq_one_letter_code
_entity_poly.pdbx_strand_id
1 'polypeptide(L)'
;MNSSGISYSRSFILRIRNDQKDAQQKPCWRFVLLDPENDSRRGFASLDQLFAALSIEIGGDTATDRPPSDIIREVEKFLSAKALP
;
A
#
# COMPACT_ATOMS: atom_id res chain seq x y z
N MET A 1 -17.60 -3.84 -0.36
CA MET A 1 -16.12 -3.92 -0.42
C MET A 1 -15.57 -2.51 -0.63
N ASN A 2 -15.05 -1.85 0.41
CA ASN A 2 -14.44 -0.52 0.27
C ASN A 2 -12.94 -0.72 -0.04
N SER A 3 -12.54 -0.52 -1.30
CA SER A 3 -11.11 -0.48 -1.68
C SER A 3 -10.74 0.96 -1.96
N SER A 4 -9.72 1.47 -1.28
CA SER A 4 -9.13 2.77 -1.57
C SER A 4 -7.75 2.57 -2.18
N GLY A 5 -7.50 3.26 -3.29
CA GLY A 5 -6.21 3.27 -3.98
C GLY A 5 -5.49 4.59 -3.69
N ILE A 6 -4.23 4.50 -3.31
CA ILE A 6 -3.28 5.60 -3.16
C ILE A 6 -2.35 5.52 -4.37
N SER A 7 -2.31 6.55 -5.20
CA SER A 7 -1.32 6.61 -6.29
C SER A 7 0.07 6.75 -5.69
N TYR A 8 0.97 5.83 -6.04
CA TYR A 8 2.31 5.73 -5.47
C TYR A 8 3.34 6.46 -6.33
N SER A 9 3.31 6.22 -7.63
CA SER A 9 4.14 6.91 -8.62
C SER A 9 3.33 7.09 -9.91
N ARG A 10 3.95 7.58 -10.99
CA ARG A 10 3.34 7.61 -12.33
C ARG A 10 2.91 6.23 -12.82
N SER A 11 3.57 5.18 -12.31
CA SER A 11 3.46 3.81 -12.80
C SER A 11 2.89 2.86 -11.76
N PHE A 12 2.90 3.23 -10.47
CA PHE A 12 2.45 2.33 -9.40
C PHE A 12 1.25 2.89 -8.65
N ILE A 13 0.29 2.01 -8.37
CA ILE A 13 -0.92 2.29 -7.57
C ILE A 13 -0.92 1.35 -6.37
N LEU A 14 -0.87 1.91 -5.16
CA LEU A 14 -1.00 1.17 -3.92
C LEU A 14 -2.47 1.02 -3.55
N ARG A 15 -3.00 -0.20 -3.52
CA ARG A 15 -4.35 -0.50 -3.02
C ARG A 15 -4.28 -1.07 -1.61
N ILE A 16 -5.09 -0.50 -0.73
CA ILE A 16 -5.26 -1.00 0.63
C ILE A 16 -6.58 -1.78 0.68
N ARG A 17 -6.52 -3.02 1.18
CA ARG A 17 -7.67 -3.90 1.36
C ARG A 17 -7.77 -4.31 2.82
N ASN A 18 -8.96 -4.19 3.39
CA ASN A 18 -9.26 -4.81 4.67
C ASN A 18 -9.82 -6.21 4.42
N ASP A 19 -9.09 -7.25 4.79
CA ASP A 19 -9.60 -8.63 4.79
C ASP A 19 -10.24 -8.90 6.16
N GLN A 20 -11.29 -8.15 6.49
CA GLN A 20 -12.16 -8.45 7.63
C GLN A 20 -13.11 -9.58 7.19
N LYS A 21 -12.67 -10.83 7.35
CA LYS A 21 -13.52 -11.98 7.06
C LYS A 21 -14.53 -12.29 8.16
N ASP A 22 -14.29 -11.84 9.39
CA ASP A 22 -15.16 -12.10 10.53
C ASP A 22 -15.07 -10.98 11.58
N ALA A 23 -16.19 -10.66 12.24
CA ALA A 23 -16.26 -9.71 13.36
C ALA A 23 -15.40 -10.12 14.57
N GLN A 24 -14.92 -11.37 14.59
CA GLN A 24 -14.06 -11.94 15.63
C GLN A 24 -12.59 -12.07 15.22
N GLN A 25 -12.26 -11.93 13.93
CA GLN A 25 -10.87 -11.92 13.48
C GLN A 25 -10.32 -10.49 13.49
N LYS A 26 -9.10 -10.33 14.01
CA LYS A 26 -8.39 -9.04 13.99
C LYS A 26 -8.37 -8.52 12.54
N PRO A 27 -8.63 -7.22 12.32
CA PRO A 27 -8.58 -6.65 10.97
C PRO A 27 -7.19 -6.89 10.36
N CYS A 28 -7.15 -7.68 9.29
CA CYS A 28 -5.93 -7.96 8.53
C CYS A 28 -5.91 -7.05 7.31
N TRP A 29 -5.16 -5.96 7.40
CA TRP A 29 -4.92 -5.07 6.27
C TRP A 29 -3.92 -5.71 5.31
N ARG A 30 -4.30 -5.85 4.04
CA ARG A 30 -3.41 -6.23 2.94
C ARG A 30 -3.12 -5.03 2.06
N PHE A 31 -1.88 -4.91 1.64
CA PHE A 31 -1.40 -3.86 0.76
C PHE A 31 -1.07 -4.49 -0.59
N VAL A 32 -1.51 -3.88 -1.68
CA VAL A 32 -1.26 -4.40 -3.04
C VAL A 32 -0.68 -3.28 -3.87
N LEU A 33 0.59 -3.40 -4.25
CA LEU A 33 1.19 -2.53 -5.24
C LEU A 33 0.84 -3.07 -6.62
N LEU A 34 0.15 -2.24 -7.40
CA LEU A 34 -0.21 -2.51 -8.78
C LEU A 34 0.71 -1.70 -9.68
N ASP A 35 1.35 -2.35 -10.64
CA ASP A 35 2.05 -1.74 -11.75
C ASP A 35 1.22 -1.91 -13.03
N PRO A 36 0.35 -0.96 -13.39
CA PRO A 36 -0.35 -0.96 -14.67
C PRO A 36 0.55 -1.03 -15.90
N GLU A 37 1.81 -0.58 -15.85
CA GLU A 37 2.69 -0.60 -17.03
C GLU A 37 3.18 -2.02 -17.34
N ASN A 38 3.52 -2.79 -16.30
CA ASN A 38 3.98 -4.18 -16.44
C ASN A 38 2.91 -5.23 -16.07
N ASP A 39 1.63 -4.84 -15.93
CA ASP A 39 0.50 -5.62 -15.36
C ASP A 39 0.88 -6.44 -14.11
N SER A 40 1.83 -5.93 -13.33
CA SER A 40 2.40 -6.66 -12.21
C SER A 40 1.66 -6.33 -10.92
N ARG A 41 1.38 -7.34 -10.10
CA ARG A 41 0.67 -7.16 -8.82
C ARG A 41 1.48 -7.78 -7.70
N ARG A 42 1.91 -6.96 -6.75
CA ARG A 42 2.67 -7.39 -5.57
C ARG A 42 1.83 -7.18 -4.33
N GLY A 43 1.52 -8.27 -3.64
CA GLY A 43 0.77 -8.24 -2.38
C GLY A 43 1.70 -8.30 -1.18
N PHE A 44 1.41 -7.48 -0.18
CA PHE A 44 2.16 -7.39 1.07
C PHE A 44 1.21 -7.57 2.26
N ALA A 45 1.65 -8.38 3.22
CA ALA A 45 0.87 -8.71 4.42
C ALA A 45 1.05 -7.68 5.55
N SER A 46 2.05 -6.80 5.46
CA SER A 46 2.33 -5.77 6.46
C SER A 46 2.91 -4.51 5.80
N LEU A 47 2.84 -3.39 6.52
CA LEU A 47 3.48 -2.13 6.11
C LEU A 47 4.98 -2.27 5.96
N ASP A 48 5.61 -3.08 6.82
CA ASP A 48 7.04 -3.32 6.80
C ASP A 48 7.49 -4.04 5.50
N GLN A 49 6.75 -5.07 5.08
CA GLN A 49 7.01 -5.75 3.81
C GLN A 49 6.80 -4.85 2.60
N LEU A 50 5.75 -4.02 2.64
CA LEU A 50 5.52 -3.01 1.61
C LEU A 50 6.70 -2.03 1.57
N PHE A 51 7.13 -1.51 2.72
CA PHE A 51 8.22 -0.55 2.81
C PHE A 51 9.56 -1.13 2.32
N ALA A 52 9.87 -2.37 2.68
CA ALA A 52 11.06 -3.06 2.18
C ALA A 52 11.03 -3.18 0.66
N ALA A 53 9.88 -3.55 0.08
CA ALA A 53 9.73 -3.65 -1.38
C ALA A 53 9.86 -2.30 -2.08
N LEU A 54 9.24 -1.25 -1.52
CA LEU A 54 9.35 0.11 -2.05
C LEU A 54 10.79 0.62 -1.95
N SER A 55 11.49 0.40 -0.83
CA SER A 55 12.89 0.80 -0.68
C SER A 55 13.82 0.09 -1.67
N ILE A 56 13.56 -1.17 -2.01
CA ILE A 56 14.34 -1.93 -2.99
C ILE A 56 14.04 -1.46 -4.42
N GLU A 57 12.76 -1.28 -4.78
CA GLU A 57 12.37 -0.80 -6.12
C GLU A 57 12.86 0.64 -6.38
N ILE A 58 12.77 1.53 -5.39
CA ILE A 58 13.23 2.94 -5.50
C ILE A 58 14.76 3.06 -5.44
N GLY A 59 15.44 2.13 -4.78
CA GLY A 59 16.91 2.09 -4.76
C GLY A 59 17.51 1.99 -6.17
N GLY A 60 16.75 1.46 -7.14
CA GLY A 60 17.11 1.46 -8.56
C GLY A 60 16.44 2.55 -9.39
N ASP A 61 15.22 2.97 -9.03
CA ASP A 61 14.42 3.92 -9.81
C ASP A 61 14.29 5.28 -9.11
N THR A 62 15.20 6.19 -9.47
CA THR A 62 15.23 7.59 -9.00
C THR A 62 14.09 8.45 -9.55
N ALA A 63 13.16 7.87 -10.33
CA ALA A 63 12.03 8.58 -10.96
C ALA A 63 10.74 8.53 -10.12
N THR A 64 10.85 8.25 -8.82
CA THR A 64 9.71 8.42 -7.92
C THR A 64 9.56 9.90 -7.54
N ASP A 65 8.56 10.55 -8.13
CA ASP A 65 8.15 11.95 -7.86
C ASP A 65 7.83 12.20 -6.37
N ARG A 66 7.55 11.12 -5.62
CA ARG A 66 7.33 11.12 -4.18
C ARG A 66 8.28 10.18 -3.45
N PRO A 67 8.92 10.62 -2.35
CA PRO A 67 9.71 9.74 -1.51
C PRO A 67 8.82 8.67 -0.86
N PRO A 68 9.36 7.47 -0.57
CA PRO A 68 8.60 6.37 0.06
C PRO A 68 7.99 6.77 1.41
N SER A 69 8.60 7.71 2.13
CA SER A 69 8.09 8.25 3.39
C SER A 69 6.74 8.96 3.27
N ASP A 70 6.46 9.63 2.14
CA ASP A 70 5.18 10.33 1.93
C ASP A 70 4.03 9.33 1.79
N ILE A 71 4.32 8.21 1.14
CA ILE A 71 3.39 7.11 0.94
C ILE A 71 3.09 6.43 2.27
N ILE A 72 4.11 6.22 3.10
CA ILE A 72 3.92 5.68 4.45
C ILE A 72 2.95 6.57 5.22
N ARG A 73 3.17 7.89 5.22
CA ARG A 73 2.28 8.83 5.92
C ARG A 73 0.85 8.77 5.41
N GLU A 74 0.64 8.68 4.10
CA GLU A 74 -0.71 8.58 3.52
C GLU A 74 -1.39 7.24 3.86
N VAL A 75 -0.63 6.15 3.87
CA VAL A 75 -1.12 4.82 4.28
C VAL A 75 -1.47 4.80 5.76
N GLU A 76 -0.59 5.32 6.62
CA GLU A 76 -0.82 5.46 8.06
C GLU A 76 -2.06 6.32 8.32
N LYS A 77 -2.17 7.48 7.66
CA LYS A 77 -3.35 8.36 7.74
C LYS A 77 -4.63 7.65 7.31
N PHE A 78 -4.57 6.86 6.22
CA PHE A 78 -5.70 6.05 5.78
C PHE A 78 -6.11 5.02 6.82
N LEU A 79 -5.15 4.28 7.36
CA LEU A 79 -5.38 3.28 8.39
C LEU A 79 -5.92 3.91 9.67
N SER A 80 -5.35 5.03 10.13
CA SER A 80 -5.85 5.78 11.29
C SER A 80 -7.25 6.34 11.09
N ALA A 81 -7.58 6.83 9.89
CA ALA A 81 -8.94 7.30 9.56
C ALA A 81 -9.97 6.15 9.48
N LYS A 82 -9.54 4.95 9.09
CA LYS A 82 -10.39 3.75 9.03
C LYS A 82 -10.37 2.91 10.31
N ALA A 83 -9.43 3.17 11.22
CA ALA A 83 -9.30 2.52 12.52
C ALA A 83 -10.14 3.18 13.62
N LEU A 84 -10.87 4.26 13.31
CA LEU A 84 -11.85 4.82 14.22
C LEU A 84 -13.12 3.94 14.21
N PRO A 85 -13.61 3.54 15.40
CA PRO A 85 -14.74 2.62 15.59
C PRO A 85 -16.07 3.14 15.04
#